data_AF-A0A254Q5K9-F1
#
_entry.id   AF-A0A254Q5K9-F1
#
_cell.length_a   1.000
_cell.length_b   1.000
_cell.length_c   1.000
_cell.angle_alpha   90.00
_cell.angle_beta   90.00
_cell.angle_gamma   90.00
#
_symmetry.space_group_name_H-M   'P 1'
#
loop_
_entity.id
_entity.type
_entity.pdbx_description
1 polymer ?
#
loop_
_entity_poly.entity_id
_entity_poly.type
_entity_poly.pdbx_seq_one_letter_code
_entity_poly.pdbx_strand_id
1 'polypeptide(L)'
;MKSLKLVIINALTLIVGLGLMSGSLSTKSAKAAKLETVPSIQVSKLGNYKGQYLTVMYAVGSRPFISTDASQLNISQVKESRTVYITGDNVTLPQVQVEKEGFRPSYNIVVFVVSPQQNYSWVNADGTAPQGMPTTSNRLTNKISAINKSDVDSFVSSKGDKAVMPVELK
;
A
#
# COMPACT_ATOMS: atom_id res chain seq x y z
N MET A 1 -7.51 -50.57 -53.40
CA MET A 1 -8.94 -50.93 -53.24
C MET A 1 -9.60 -49.88 -52.35
N LYS A 2 -10.77 -49.36 -52.78
CA LYS A 2 -11.93 -48.82 -52.01
C LYS A 2 -11.66 -48.35 -50.57
N SER A 3 -11.66 -47.06 -50.28
CA SER A 3 -12.81 -46.19 -49.91
C SER A 3 -13.53 -46.54 -48.59
N LEU A 4 -13.87 -45.44 -47.88
CA LEU A 4 -15.01 -45.21 -46.99
C LEU A 4 -14.91 -45.49 -45.48
N LYS A 5 -15.24 -44.40 -44.77
CA LYS A 5 -16.12 -44.23 -43.59
C LYS A 5 -15.50 -44.16 -42.19
N LEU A 6 -15.52 -42.92 -41.71
CA LEU A 6 -15.69 -42.48 -40.34
C LEU A 6 -16.86 -43.23 -39.65
N VAL A 7 -16.67 -43.70 -38.42
CA VAL A 7 -17.74 -43.84 -37.43
C VAL A 7 -17.18 -43.45 -36.07
N ILE A 8 -17.69 -42.34 -35.53
CA ILE A 8 -17.58 -41.97 -34.12
C ILE A 8 -18.49 -42.94 -33.34
N ILE A 9 -17.96 -43.61 -32.32
CA ILE A 9 -18.81 -44.23 -31.29
C ILE A 9 -18.56 -43.47 -29.98
N ASN A 10 -19.59 -42.73 -29.61
CA ASN A 10 -19.80 -42.16 -28.30
C ASN A 10 -20.19 -43.31 -27.36
N ALA A 11 -19.38 -43.61 -26.34
CA ALA A 11 -19.79 -44.48 -25.24
C ALA A 11 -19.80 -43.67 -23.96
N LEU A 12 -20.99 -43.10 -23.73
CA LEU A 12 -21.45 -42.50 -22.51
C LEU A 12 -21.40 -43.52 -21.35
N THR A 13 -20.75 -43.13 -20.25
CA THR A 13 -21.04 -43.49 -18.84
C THR A 13 -21.14 -44.97 -18.42
N LEU A 14 -20.26 -45.37 -17.50
CA LEU A 14 -20.68 -46.10 -16.31
C LEU A 14 -19.93 -45.59 -15.07
N ILE A 15 -20.63 -44.81 -14.25
CA ILE A 15 -20.25 -44.49 -12.87
C ILE A 15 -20.55 -45.74 -12.04
N VAL A 16 -19.53 -46.38 -11.48
CA VAL A 16 -19.67 -47.24 -10.31
C VAL A 16 -18.59 -46.80 -9.33
N GLY A 17 -19.05 -46.23 -8.21
CA GLY A 17 -18.20 -45.64 -7.21
C GLY A 17 -17.29 -46.65 -6.52
N LEU A 18 -16.06 -46.22 -6.28
CA LEU A 18 -15.23 -46.73 -5.18
C LEU A 18 -14.93 -45.53 -4.28
N GLY A 19 -15.40 -45.62 -3.04
CA GLY A 19 -15.33 -44.57 -2.06
C GLY A 19 -13.90 -44.12 -1.76
N LEU A 20 -13.72 -42.81 -1.74
CA LEU A 20 -12.70 -42.14 -0.95
C LEU A 20 -13.44 -41.22 0.03
N MET A 21 -13.97 -41.81 1.10
CA MET A 21 -14.10 -41.09 2.36
C MET A 21 -12.77 -41.20 3.08
N SER A 22 -11.96 -40.13 3.06
CA SER A 22 -11.11 -39.76 4.19
C SER A 22 -10.44 -38.42 3.91
N GLY A 23 -10.62 -37.50 4.84
CA GLY A 23 -9.92 -36.22 4.87
C GLY A 23 -10.69 -35.09 4.20
N SER A 24 -11.63 -34.51 4.93
CA SER A 24 -11.86 -33.08 4.82
C SER A 24 -10.51 -32.39 5.07
N LEU A 25 -9.76 -32.13 4.01
CA LEU A 25 -8.80 -31.05 4.00
C LEU A 25 -9.66 -29.79 4.11
N SER A 26 -10.00 -29.42 5.34
CA SER A 26 -10.12 -28.02 5.71
C SER A 26 -8.78 -27.39 5.35
N THR A 27 -8.64 -27.02 4.08
CA THR A 27 -7.80 -25.90 3.70
C THR A 27 -8.38 -24.75 4.49
N LYS A 28 -7.77 -24.48 5.66
CA LYS A 28 -7.91 -23.20 6.33
C LYS A 28 -7.65 -22.18 5.24
N SER A 29 -8.73 -21.61 4.72
CA SER A 29 -8.71 -20.51 3.78
C SER A 29 -7.63 -19.57 4.27
N ALA A 30 -6.59 -19.36 3.44
CA ALA A 30 -5.52 -18.44 3.74
C ALA A 30 -6.19 -17.16 4.25
N LYS A 31 -5.88 -16.79 5.51
CA LYS A 31 -6.54 -15.71 6.24
C LYS A 31 -6.67 -14.52 5.28
N ALA A 32 -7.89 -14.27 4.78
CA ALA A 32 -8.13 -13.24 3.79
C ALA A 32 -7.47 -11.97 4.29
N ALA A 33 -6.52 -11.44 3.52
CA ALA A 33 -5.83 -10.22 3.87
C ALA A 33 -6.89 -9.17 4.16
N LYS A 34 -6.90 -8.65 5.40
CA LYS A 34 -7.91 -7.65 5.77
C LYS A 34 -7.46 -6.37 5.10
N LEU A 35 -8.34 -5.74 4.34
CA LEU A 35 -8.05 -4.45 3.74
C LEU A 35 -8.52 -3.35 4.69
N GLU A 36 -7.69 -2.34 4.86
CA GLU A 36 -8.00 -1.16 5.65
C GLU A 36 -8.12 0.06 4.74
N THR A 37 -9.27 0.71 4.79
CA THR A 37 -9.52 1.92 4.00
C THR A 37 -8.87 3.12 4.66
N VAL A 38 -8.10 3.86 3.88
CA VAL A 38 -7.62 5.21 4.21
C VAL A 38 -8.43 6.21 3.38
N PRO A 39 -9.01 7.26 4.01
CA PRO A 39 -9.79 8.28 3.30
C PRO A 39 -8.96 9.01 2.25
N SER A 40 -9.63 9.73 1.36
CA SER A 40 -8.92 10.64 0.44
C SER A 40 -8.20 11.74 1.23
N ILE A 41 -7.00 12.11 0.81
CA ILE A 41 -6.19 13.13 1.50
C ILE A 41 -5.99 14.33 0.57
N GLN A 42 -6.33 15.53 1.04
CA GLN A 42 -5.97 16.77 0.36
C GLN A 42 -4.78 17.40 1.06
N VAL A 43 -3.65 17.42 0.36
CA VAL A 43 -2.41 18.05 0.84
C VAL A 43 -2.38 19.50 0.34
N SER A 44 -2.16 20.44 1.24
CA SER A 44 -2.10 21.88 0.96
C SER A 44 -0.73 22.49 1.26
N LYS A 45 -0.57 23.78 0.92
CA LYS A 45 0.70 24.56 1.02
C LYS A 45 1.81 24.05 0.11
N LEU A 46 1.44 23.58 -1.08
CA LEU A 46 2.37 23.03 -2.07
C LEU A 46 2.98 24.07 -3.03
N GLY A 47 2.67 25.36 -2.86
CA GLY A 47 3.04 26.41 -3.82
C GLY A 47 4.54 26.51 -4.10
N ASN A 48 5.38 26.34 -3.08
CA ASN A 48 6.84 26.36 -3.20
C ASN A 48 7.43 25.08 -3.81
N TYR A 49 6.62 24.06 -4.02
CA TYR A 49 7.02 22.74 -4.52
C TYR A 49 6.49 22.47 -5.94
N LYS A 50 5.93 23.47 -6.62
CA LYS A 50 5.48 23.36 -8.02
C LYS A 50 6.62 22.87 -8.91
N GLY A 51 6.31 21.92 -9.79
CA GLY A 51 7.31 21.29 -10.65
C GLY A 51 8.04 20.09 -10.04
N GLN A 52 7.73 19.74 -8.79
CA GLN A 52 8.26 18.56 -8.12
C GLN A 52 7.18 17.48 -7.96
N TYR A 53 7.55 16.35 -7.36
CA TYR A 53 6.66 15.23 -7.10
C TYR A 53 6.42 15.08 -5.61
N LEU A 54 5.17 14.93 -5.21
CA LEU A 54 4.79 14.54 -3.85
C LEU A 54 4.62 13.02 -3.82
N THR A 55 5.42 12.34 -3.02
CA THR A 55 5.25 10.93 -2.68
C THR A 55 4.65 10.80 -1.29
N VAL A 56 3.54 10.08 -1.21
CA VAL A 56 2.86 9.74 0.04
C VAL A 56 2.96 8.26 0.29
N MET A 57 3.54 7.90 1.42
CA MET A 57 3.79 6.52 1.82
C MET A 57 2.94 6.15 3.03
N TYR A 58 2.23 5.04 2.93
CA TYR A 58 1.53 4.39 4.04
C TYR A 58 2.47 3.33 4.58
N ALA A 59 3.02 3.57 5.77
CA ALA A 59 4.16 2.83 6.24
C ALA A 59 4.03 2.38 7.70
N VAL A 60 4.82 1.36 8.04
CA VAL A 60 5.14 1.00 9.40
C VAL A 60 6.50 1.59 9.72
N GLY A 61 6.52 2.56 10.62
CA GLY A 61 7.75 3.23 11.03
C GLY A 61 7.74 3.64 12.50
N SER A 62 8.91 3.99 12.99
CA SER A 62 9.12 4.52 14.33
C SER A 62 10.01 5.76 14.26
N ARG A 63 9.97 6.57 15.32
CA ARG A 63 10.98 7.59 15.50
C ARG A 63 12.33 6.89 15.76
N PRO A 64 13.45 7.41 15.23
CA PRO A 64 14.77 6.85 15.53
C PRO A 64 15.04 6.93 17.04
N PHE A 65 15.66 5.90 17.61
CA PHE A 65 16.00 5.85 19.04
C PHE A 65 17.01 6.93 19.45
N ILE A 66 17.92 7.29 18.54
CA ILE A 66 18.98 8.27 18.75
C ILE A 66 19.01 9.20 17.53
N SER A 67 18.02 10.08 17.43
CA SER A 67 18.09 11.20 16.48
C SER A 67 17.42 12.43 17.09
N THR A 68 18.10 13.57 16.99
CA THR A 68 17.54 14.89 17.31
C THR A 68 16.80 15.49 16.12
N ASP A 69 16.90 14.88 14.93
CA ASP A 69 16.25 15.37 13.72
C ASP A 69 14.83 14.80 13.60
N ALA A 70 13.85 15.65 13.84
CA ALA A 70 12.44 15.31 13.74
C ALA A 70 12.00 14.96 12.31
N SER A 71 12.79 15.27 11.28
CA SER A 71 12.52 14.90 9.89
C SER A 71 12.86 13.43 9.60
N GLN A 72 13.73 12.81 10.42
CA GLN A 72 14.10 11.41 10.24
C GLN A 72 13.02 10.46 10.80
N LEU A 73 12.86 9.32 10.13
CA LEU A 73 12.07 8.18 10.58
C LEU A 73 12.82 6.90 10.28
N ASN A 74 12.67 5.91 11.14
CA ASN A 74 13.03 4.55 10.78
C ASN A 74 11.79 3.85 10.23
N ILE A 75 11.76 3.59 8.93
CA ILE A 75 10.67 2.89 8.26
C ILE A 75 11.08 1.43 8.07
N SER A 76 10.29 0.51 8.63
CA SER A 76 10.53 -0.93 8.45
C SER A 76 9.88 -1.47 7.18
N GLN A 77 8.68 -0.97 6.85
CA GLN A 77 7.92 -1.43 5.69
C GLN A 77 7.07 -0.30 5.10
N VAL A 78 7.12 -0.15 3.79
CA VAL A 78 6.16 0.62 3.00
C VAL A 78 5.12 -0.35 2.48
N LYS A 79 3.85 -0.09 2.81
CA LYS A 79 2.72 -0.96 2.48
C LYS A 79 2.02 -0.52 1.21
N GLU A 80 2.03 0.78 0.96
CA GLU A 80 1.48 1.40 -0.23
C GLU A 80 2.13 2.77 -0.43
N SER A 81 2.27 3.22 -1.68
CA SER A 81 2.85 4.53 -1.97
C SER A 81 2.27 5.12 -3.23
N ARG A 82 1.97 6.42 -3.19
CA ARG A 82 1.48 7.16 -4.36
C ARG A 82 2.33 8.38 -4.61
N THR A 83 2.76 8.53 -5.86
CA THR A 83 3.51 9.70 -6.31
C THR A 83 2.69 10.50 -7.29
N VAL A 84 2.57 11.80 -7.05
CA VAL A 84 1.78 12.74 -7.85
C VAL A 84 2.60 13.98 -8.16
N TYR A 85 2.45 14.50 -9.37
CA TYR A 85 3.14 15.72 -9.78
C TYR A 85 2.43 16.96 -9.22
N ILE A 86 3.20 17.91 -8.69
CA ILE A 86 2.68 19.11 -8.04
C ILE A 86 2.50 20.22 -9.08
N THR A 87 1.25 20.49 -9.43
CA THR A 87 0.87 21.54 -10.39
C THR A 87 0.32 22.80 -9.71
N GLY A 88 -0.15 22.70 -8.48
CA GLY A 88 -0.86 23.76 -7.76
C GLY A 88 -0.50 23.81 -6.28
N ASP A 89 -1.23 24.63 -5.53
CA ASP A 89 -1.00 24.79 -4.09
C ASP A 89 -1.61 23.65 -3.26
N ASN A 90 -2.50 22.87 -3.89
CA ASN A 90 -3.16 21.72 -3.29
C ASN A 90 -3.10 20.52 -4.23
N VAL A 91 -3.00 19.32 -3.66
CA VAL A 91 -3.10 18.05 -4.38
C VAL A 91 -3.99 17.09 -3.61
N THR A 92 -4.96 16.48 -4.29
CA THR A 92 -5.84 15.47 -3.69
C THR A 92 -5.38 14.08 -4.12
N LEU A 93 -5.08 13.25 -3.12
CA LEU A 93 -4.80 11.83 -3.27
C LEU A 93 -6.11 11.06 -3.06
N PRO A 94 -6.50 10.18 -4.00
CA PRO A 94 -7.71 9.41 -3.84
C PRO A 94 -7.60 8.43 -2.67
N GLN A 95 -8.74 7.98 -2.18
CA GLN A 95 -8.87 6.89 -1.21
C GLN A 95 -8.01 5.68 -1.61
N VAL A 96 -7.49 4.98 -0.61
CA VAL A 96 -6.65 3.80 -0.81
C VAL A 96 -7.00 2.69 0.18
N GLN A 97 -6.74 1.46 -0.20
CA GLN A 97 -6.88 0.29 0.66
C GLN A 97 -5.48 -0.25 0.95
N VAL A 98 -5.14 -0.37 2.21
CA VAL A 98 -3.84 -0.85 2.68
C VAL A 98 -4.00 -2.24 3.27
N GLU A 99 -3.13 -3.16 2.87
CA GLU A 99 -3.20 -4.55 3.31
C GLU A 99 -2.82 -4.70 4.79
N LYS A 100 -3.64 -5.46 5.52
CA LYS A 100 -3.41 -5.83 6.92
C LYS A 100 -3.12 -7.32 7.05
N GLU A 101 -1.88 -7.62 7.40
CA GLU A 101 -1.39 -8.97 7.64
C GLU A 101 -1.57 -9.38 9.10
N GLY A 102 -2.63 -10.15 9.37
CA GLY A 102 -2.86 -10.73 10.68
C GLY A 102 -3.09 -9.69 11.78
N PHE A 103 -2.20 -9.65 12.78
CA PHE A 103 -2.25 -8.70 13.90
C PHE A 103 -1.30 -7.50 13.72
N ARG A 104 -0.49 -7.48 12.64
CA ARG A 104 0.37 -6.34 12.35
C ARG A 104 -0.50 -5.15 11.92
N PRO A 105 -0.12 -3.92 12.27
CA PRO A 105 -0.79 -2.73 11.74
C PRO A 105 -0.66 -2.71 10.21
N SER A 106 -1.72 -2.29 9.51
CA SER A 106 -1.72 -2.03 8.07
C SER A 106 -0.74 -0.91 7.72
N TYR A 107 -0.69 0.12 8.56
CA TYR A 107 0.29 1.18 8.62
C TYR A 107 0.18 1.83 10.01
N ASN A 108 1.18 2.58 10.46
CA ASN A 108 1.07 3.39 11.67
C ASN A 108 1.40 4.88 11.43
N ILE A 109 1.96 5.19 10.26
CA ILE A 109 2.33 6.54 9.86
C ILE A 109 2.07 6.74 8.36
N VAL A 110 1.63 7.94 7.99
CA VAL A 110 1.57 8.40 6.60
C VAL A 110 2.63 9.47 6.43
N VAL A 111 3.57 9.24 5.52
CA VAL A 111 4.75 10.09 5.33
C VAL A 111 4.63 10.84 4.01
N PHE A 112 4.90 12.14 4.04
CA PHE A 112 4.87 13.02 2.88
C PHE A 112 6.31 13.46 2.56
N VAL A 113 6.73 13.18 1.33
CA VAL A 113 8.05 13.56 0.81
C VAL A 113 7.86 14.28 -0.51
N VAL A 114 8.59 15.36 -0.72
CA VAL A 114 8.68 16.00 -2.04
C VAL A 114 10.06 15.72 -2.61
N SER A 115 10.09 15.31 -3.88
CA SER A 115 11.31 15.00 -4.62
C SER A 115 11.29 15.61 -6.01
N PRO A 116 12.46 15.94 -6.59
CA PRO A 116 12.54 16.49 -7.95
C PRO A 116 12.17 15.47 -9.04
N GLN A 117 12.19 14.17 -8.74
CA GLN A 117 11.89 13.09 -9.68
C GLN A 117 10.82 12.14 -9.13
N GLN A 118 10.09 11.47 -10.01
CA GLN A 118 8.97 10.58 -9.67
C GLN A 118 9.39 9.27 -8.97
N ASN A 119 10.58 8.77 -9.28
CA ASN A 119 11.09 7.47 -8.83
C ASN A 119 11.74 7.56 -7.43
N TYR A 120 11.15 8.34 -6.52
CA TYR A 120 11.64 8.49 -5.16
C TYR A 120 11.73 7.14 -4.42
N SER A 121 12.79 6.96 -3.62
CA SER A 121 12.91 5.88 -2.64
C SER A 121 13.30 6.40 -1.26
N TRP A 122 12.64 5.89 -0.22
CA TRP A 122 13.03 6.17 1.16
C TRP A 122 14.21 5.29 1.56
N VAL A 123 15.17 5.89 2.24
CA VAL A 123 16.26 5.17 2.90
C VAL A 123 16.32 5.64 4.35
N ASN A 124 16.49 4.70 5.27
CA ASN A 124 16.62 5.00 6.69
C ASN A 124 17.99 5.65 6.96
N ALA A 125 18.12 6.31 8.11
CA ALA A 125 19.37 6.96 8.50
C ALA A 125 20.57 5.99 8.62
N ASP A 126 20.30 4.70 8.86
CA ASP A 126 21.31 3.64 8.89
C ASP A 126 21.68 3.09 7.50
N GLY A 127 21.12 3.66 6.42
CA GLY A 127 21.35 3.24 5.04
C GLY A 127 20.48 2.08 4.58
N THR A 128 19.63 1.51 5.44
CA THR A 128 18.73 0.42 5.07
C THR A 128 17.52 0.93 4.28
N ALA A 129 17.05 0.13 3.33
CA ALA A 129 15.81 0.39 2.62
C ALA A 129 14.64 -0.35 3.28
N PRO A 130 13.45 0.27 3.40
CA PRO A 130 12.28 -0.39 3.95
C PRO A 130 11.80 -1.51 3.02
N GLN A 131 11.20 -2.54 3.60
CA GLN A 131 10.54 -3.59 2.81
C GLN A 131 9.39 -2.98 1.99
N GLY A 132 9.13 -3.53 0.80
CA GLY A 132 8.04 -3.06 -0.08
C GLY A 132 8.36 -1.78 -0.87
N MET A 133 9.59 -1.28 -0.81
CA MET A 133 10.03 -0.14 -1.63
C MET A 133 11.28 -0.47 -2.45
N PRO A 134 11.24 -0.36 -3.78
CA PRO A 134 12.43 -0.46 -4.62
C PRO A 134 13.42 0.66 -4.30
N THR A 135 14.71 0.33 -4.17
CA THR A 135 15.76 1.33 -4.01
C THR A 135 16.10 1.96 -5.36
N THR A 136 16.14 3.29 -5.41
CA THR A 136 16.50 4.06 -6.60
C THR A 136 17.68 4.99 -6.31
N SER A 137 18.20 5.66 -7.35
CA SER A 137 19.22 6.69 -7.19
C SER A 137 18.67 7.99 -6.56
N ASN A 138 17.37 8.24 -6.70
CA ASN A 138 16.66 9.38 -6.12
C ASN A 138 16.13 9.01 -4.72
N ARG A 139 16.98 9.18 -3.70
CA ARG A 139 16.68 8.80 -2.33
C ARG A 139 16.90 9.93 -1.34
N LEU A 140 16.01 10.04 -0.37
CA LEU A 140 16.13 10.94 0.78
C LEU A 140 15.81 10.19 2.06
N THR A 141 16.28 10.74 3.18
CA THR A 141 16.05 10.21 4.53
C THR A 141 15.12 11.10 5.36
N ASN A 142 14.70 12.22 4.79
CA ASN A 142 14.00 13.28 5.49
C ASN A 142 12.59 13.44 4.91
N LYS A 143 11.59 13.44 5.77
CA LYS A 143 10.22 13.78 5.41
C LYS A 143 10.02 15.30 5.44
N ILE A 144 8.99 15.76 4.74
CA ILE A 144 8.46 17.13 4.94
C ILE A 144 7.43 17.11 6.05
N SER A 145 6.53 16.13 6.04
CA SER A 145 5.52 15.96 7.08
C SER A 145 5.18 14.49 7.28
N ALA A 146 4.55 14.20 8.41
CA ALA A 146 3.88 12.92 8.62
C ALA A 146 2.69 13.09 9.57
N ILE A 147 1.68 12.24 9.39
CA ILE A 147 0.53 12.09 10.29
C ILE A 147 0.50 10.67 10.82
N ASN A 148 0.06 10.50 12.06
CA ASN A 148 -0.06 9.17 12.64
C ASN A 148 -1.39 8.54 12.23
N LYS A 149 -1.43 7.20 12.25
CA LYS A 149 -2.68 6.46 12.03
C LYS A 149 -3.79 6.89 12.99
N SER A 150 -3.47 7.22 14.24
CA SER A 150 -4.45 7.73 15.21
C SER A 150 -5.15 9.00 14.74
N ASP A 151 -4.46 9.87 14.00
CA ASP A 151 -5.02 11.12 13.48
C ASP A 151 -6.00 10.82 12.33
N VAL A 152 -5.63 9.85 11.48
CA VAL A 152 -6.50 9.35 10.40
C VAL A 152 -7.73 8.65 10.98
N ASP A 153 -7.55 7.77 11.96
CA ASP A 153 -8.63 7.04 12.62
C ASP A 153 -9.61 8.01 13.31
N SER A 154 -9.09 9.05 13.96
CA SER A 154 -9.91 10.08 14.61
C SER A 154 -10.71 10.88 13.58
N PHE A 155 -10.09 11.21 12.44
CA PHE A 155 -10.78 11.87 11.33
C PHE A 155 -11.91 11.00 10.77
N VAL A 156 -11.61 9.74 10.42
CA VAL A 156 -12.60 8.79 9.90
C VAL A 156 -13.73 8.57 10.89
N SER A 157 -13.43 8.44 12.19
CA SER A 157 -14.44 8.28 13.23
C SER A 157 -15.37 9.49 13.34
N SER A 158 -14.89 10.70 13.02
CA SER A 158 -15.67 11.94 13.15
C SER A 158 -16.38 12.38 11.87
N LYS A 159 -15.84 12.05 10.68
CA LYS A 159 -16.34 12.54 9.37
C LYS A 159 -16.74 11.43 8.40
N GLY A 160 -16.38 10.19 8.67
CA GLY A 160 -16.54 9.05 7.77
C GLY A 160 -15.36 8.87 6.81
N ASP A 161 -15.25 7.68 6.23
CA ASP A 161 -14.19 7.26 5.32
C ASP A 161 -14.29 7.88 3.92
N LYS A 162 -15.48 8.36 3.54
CA LYS A 162 -15.74 9.08 2.29
C LYS A 162 -15.36 10.56 2.32
N ALA A 163 -15.04 11.10 3.50
CA ALA A 163 -14.63 12.50 3.62
C ALA A 163 -13.19 12.69 3.11
N VAL A 164 -12.85 13.93 2.74
CA VAL A 164 -11.49 14.32 2.33
C VAL A 164 -10.75 14.89 3.54
N MET A 165 -9.69 14.21 3.97
CA MET A 165 -8.87 14.63 5.09
C MET A 165 -7.91 15.75 4.66
N PRO A 166 -7.99 16.95 5.26
CA PRO A 166 -7.04 18.01 4.96
C PRO A 166 -5.71 17.76 5.69
N VAL A 167 -4.59 17.96 5.00
CA VAL A 167 -3.24 17.89 5.56
C VAL A 167 -2.44 19.09 5.08
N GLU A 168 -1.95 19.89 6.01
CA GLU A 168 -1.07 21.00 5.69
C GLU A 168 0.40 20.58 5.83
N LEU A 169 1.21 20.78 4.80
CA LEU A 169 2.66 20.64 4.94
C LEU A 169 3.20 21.79 5.77
N LYS A 170 4.10 21.47 6.70
CA LYS A 170 4.78 22.42 7.59
C LYS A 170 6.16 22.77 7.04
#